data_AF-A0A0D7QHD7-F1
#
_entry.id   AF-A0A0D7QHD7-F1
#
_cell.length_a   1.000
_cell.length_b   1.000
_cell.length_c   1.000
_cell.angle_alpha   90.00
_cell.angle_beta   90.00
_cell.angle_gamma   90.00
#
_symmetry.space_group_name_H-M   'P 1'
#
loop_
_entity.id
_entity.type
_entity.pdbx_description
1 polymer ?
#
loop_
_entity_poly.entity_id
_entity_poly.type
_entity_poly.pdbx_seq_one_letter_code
_entity_poly.pdbx_strand_id
1 'polypeptide(L)' 'MGLDHIRNEIERMRTQVGRQRGEIRQLQRAGIPTVAAEALLERMLNKIDALCAERDKLKRELPAHSKGKVLGGRQW' A
#
# COMPACT_ATOMS: atom_id res chain seq x y z
N MET A 1 7.32 -12.61 -7.65
CA MET A 1 6.12 -11.77 -7.87
C MET A 1 6.55 -10.53 -8.65
N GLY A 2 5.86 -10.15 -9.72
CA GLY A 2 6.18 -8.92 -10.45
C GLY A 2 5.83 -7.66 -9.65
N LEU A 3 6.49 -6.53 -9.92
CA LEU A 3 6.19 -5.24 -9.28
C LEU A 3 4.70 -4.85 -9.42
N ASP A 4 4.08 -5.14 -10.56
CA ASP A 4 2.68 -4.82 -10.82
C ASP A 4 1.72 -5.62 -9.93
N HIS A 5 2.07 -6.88 -9.62
CA HIS A 5 1.31 -7.69 -8.67
C HIS A 5 1.31 -7.05 -7.28
N ILE A 6 2.47 -6.62 -6.79
CA ILE A 6 2.62 -6.01 -5.47
C ILE A 6 1.90 -4.66 -5.41
N ARG A 7 1.97 -3.85 -6.48
CA ARG A 7 1.21 -2.59 -6.57
C ARG A 7 -0.29 -2.85 -6.48
N ASN A 8 -0.80 -3.78 -7.28
CA ASN A 8 -2.22 -4.16 -7.28
C ASN A 8 -2.67 -4.69 -5.90
N GLU A 9 -1.82 -5.47 -5.23
CA GLU A 9 -2.13 -6.00 -3.90
C GLU A 9 -2.17 -4.89 -2.84
N ILE A 10 -1.22 -3.94 -2.86
CA ILE A 10 -1.23 -2.76 -1.99
C ILE A 10 -2.50 -1.94 -2.19
N GLU A 11 -2.92 -1.70 -3.43
CA GLU A 11 -4.15 -0.94 -3.72
C GLU A 11 -5.39 -1.67 -3.21
N ARG A 12 -5.53 -2.97 -3.47
CA ARG A 12 -6.64 -3.77 -2.95
C ARG A 12 -6.70 -3.74 -1.43
N MET A 13 -5.55 -3.91 -0.77
CA MET A 13 -5.47 -3.88 0.68
C MET A 13 -5.84 -2.51 1.25
N ARG A 14 -5.43 -1.40 0.62
CA ARG A 14 -5.82 -0.04 1.02
C ARG A 14 -7.34 0.17 0.94
N THR A 15 -7.99 -0.34 -0.11
CA THR A 15 -9.45 -0.30 -0.22
C THR A 15 -10.11 -1.09 0.91
N GLN A 16 -9.58 -2.27 1.24
CA GLN A 16 -10.11 -3.10 2.32
C GLN A 16 -9.95 -2.43 3.69
N VAL A 17 -8.78 -1.82 3.96
CA VAL A 17 -8.52 -1.00 5.16
C VAL A 17 -9.53 0.14 5.27
N GLY A 18 -9.81 0.84 4.17
CA GLY A 18 -10.81 1.92 4.14
C GLY A 18 -12.21 1.44 4.55
N ARG A 19 -12.64 0.28 4.02
CA ARG A 19 -13.92 -0.35 4.39
C ARG A 19 -13.96 -0.76 5.86
N GLN A 20 -12.92 -1.44 6.34
CA GLN A 20 -12.81 -1.89 7.72
C GLN A 20 -12.88 -0.72 8.72
N ARG A 21 -12.25 0.43 8.40
CA ARG A 21 -12.36 1.65 9.21
C ARG A 21 -13.78 2.20 9.26
N GLY A 22 -14.52 2.11 8.15
CA GLY A 22 -15.93 2.47 8.08
C GLY A 22 -16.80 1.58 8.97
N GLU A 23 -16.57 0.27 8.94
CA GLU A 23 -17.26 -0.72 9.79
C GLU A 23 -16.95 -0.51 11.27
N ILE A 24 -15.68 -0.31 11.63
CA ILE A 24 -15.27 0.01 13.02
C ILE A 24 -16.01 1.26 13.51
N ARG A 25 -16.08 2.33 12.69
CA ARG A 25 -16.80 3.55 13.07
C ARG A 25 -18.30 3.31 13.26
N GLN A 26 -18.92 2.43 12.49
CA GLN A 26 -20.33 2.06 12.67
C GLN A 26 -20.54 1.27 13.96
N LEU A 27 -19.68 0.29 14.25
CA LEU A 27 -19.71 -0.50 15.47
C LEU A 27 -19.51 0.38 16.72
N GLN A 28 -18.56 1.32 16.67
CA GLN A 28 -18.33 2.29 17.76
C GLN A 28 -19.56 3.16 18.02
N ARG A 29 -20.24 3.64 16.96
CA ARG A 29 -21.50 4.40 17.09
C ARG A 29 -22.62 3.57 17.71
N ALA A 30 -22.63 2.27 17.46
CA ALA A 30 -23.58 1.34 18.06
C ALA A 30 -23.19 0.92 19.50
N GLY A 31 -22.07 1.42 20.04
CA GLY A 31 -21.57 1.02 21.36
C GLY A 31 -21.02 -0.40 21.43
N ILE A 32 -20.74 -1.02 20.28
CA ILE A 32 -20.20 -2.38 20.20
C ILE A 32 -18.67 -2.30 20.37
N PRO A 33 -18.06 -3.13 21.25
CA PRO A 33 -16.62 -3.13 21.44
C PRO A 33 -15.89 -3.54 20.14
N THR A 34 -14.93 -2.73 19.72
CA THR A 34 -14.22 -2.89 18.43
C THR A 34 -12.81 -3.45 18.54
N VAL A 35 -12.36 -3.87 19.73
CA VAL A 35 -10.98 -4.28 20.00
C VAL A 35 -10.46 -5.33 18.99
N ALA A 36 -11.28 -6.33 18.67
CA ALA A 36 -10.91 -7.37 17.70
C ALA A 36 -10.79 -6.83 16.26
N ALA A 37 -11.67 -5.90 15.88
CA ALA A 37 -11.64 -5.27 14.56
C ALA A 37 -10.45 -4.32 14.41
N GLU A 38 -10.08 -3.61 15.48
CA GLU A 38 -8.89 -2.76 15.54
C GLU A 38 -7.60 -3.59 15.45
N ALA A 39 -7.52 -4.73 16.14
CA ALA A 39 -6.40 -5.66 16.01
C ALA A 39 -6.29 -6.29 14.61
N LEU A 40 -7.42 -6.51 13.92
CA LEU A 40 -7.40 -6.92 12.51
C LEU A 40 -6.88 -5.79 11.61
N LEU A 41 -7.36 -4.56 11.83
CA LEU A 41 -6.91 -3.39 11.08
C LEU A 41 -5.40 -3.18 11.20
N GLU A 42 -4.85 -3.31 12.40
CA GLU A 42 -3.40 -3.21 12.63
C GLU A 42 -2.62 -4.26 11.84
N ARG A 43 -3.06 -5.53 11.85
CA ARG A 43 -2.44 -6.60 11.06
C ARG A 43 -2.50 -6.32 9.55
N MET A 44 -3.58 -5.74 9.07
CA MET A 44 -3.70 -5.34 7.66
C MET A 44 -2.72 -4.23 7.31
N LEU A 45 -2.56 -3.22 8.18
CA LEU A 45 -1.59 -2.14 7.99
C LEU A 45 -0.16 -2.67 7.97
N ASN A 46 0.21 -3.52 8.92
CA ASN A 46 1.53 -4.16 8.98
C ASN A 46 1.85 -4.95 7.69
N LYS A 47 0.85 -5.63 7.11
CA LYS A 47 1.02 -6.33 5.82
C LYS A 47 1.21 -5.34 4.66
N ILE A 48 0.52 -4.21 4.64
CA ILE A 48 0.75 -3.15 3.63
C ILE A 48 2.17 -2.59 3.73
N ASP A 49 2.68 -2.37 4.95
CA ASP A 49 4.05 -1.90 5.16
C ASP A 49 5.08 -2.93 4.66
N ALA A 50 4.87 -4.22 4.93
CA ALA A 50 5.72 -5.28 4.39
C ALA A 50 5.72 -5.31 2.85
N LEU A 51 4.56 -5.18 2.21
CA LEU A 51 4.45 -5.11 0.74
C LEU A 51 5.11 -3.85 0.17
N CYS A 52 5.02 -2.71 0.88
CA CYS A 52 5.73 -1.49 0.50
C CYS A 52 7.24 -1.70 0.53
N ALA A 53 7.76 -2.33 1.59
CA ALA A 53 9.18 -2.66 1.69
C ALA A 53 9.63 -3.63 0.58
N GLU A 54 8.82 -4.64 0.25
CA GLU A 54 9.11 -5.58 -0.84
C GLU A 54 9.13 -4.88 -2.20
N ARG A 55 8.15 -4.02 -2.49
CA ARG A 55 8.14 -3.17 -3.70
C ARG A 55 9.42 -2.34 -3.79
N ASP A 56 9.84 -1.73 -2.70
CA ASP A 56 11.00 -0.84 -2.70
C ASP A 56 12.32 -1.63 -2.87
N LYS A 57 12.40 -2.85 -2.35
CA LYS A 57 13.50 -3.79 -2.63
C LYS A 57 13.53 -4.19 -4.11
N LEU A 58 12.40 -4.63 -4.66
CA LEU A 58 12.32 -5.02 -6.08
C LEU A 58 12.61 -3.85 -7.02
N LYS A 59 12.20 -2.63 -6.67
CA LYS A 59 12.53 -1.42 -7.43
C LYS A 59 14.02 -1.12 -7.42
N ARG A 60 14.76 -1.49 -6.36
CA ARG A 60 16.23 -1.37 -6.28
C ARG A 60 16.95 -2.50 -7.02
N GLU A 61 16.40 -3.72 -6.98
CA GLU A 61 16.98 -4.91 -7.62
C GLU A 61 16.76 -4.95 -9.14
N LEU A 62 15.67 -4.35 -9.62
CA LEU A 62 15.55 -4.07 -11.04
C LEU A 62 16.68 -3.11 -11.42
N PRO A 63 17.60 -3.49 -12.33
CA PRO A 63 18.54 -2.52 -12.89
C PRO A 63 17.66 -1.38 -13.40
N ALA A 64 17.91 -0.17 -12.91
CA ALA A 64 17.24 1.01 -13.42
C ALA A 64 17.28 0.87 -14.93
N HIS A 65 16.13 0.62 -15.57
CA HIS A 65 16.11 0.44 -16.99
C HIS A 65 16.64 1.76 -17.53
N SER A 66 17.89 1.72 -17.99
CA SER A 66 18.61 2.83 -18.56
C SER A 66 17.89 3.23 -19.83
N LYS A 67 16.74 3.89 -19.69
CA LYS A 67 16.20 4.76 -20.73
C LYS A 67 16.83 6.12 -20.51
N GLY A 68 18.09 6.22 -20.92
CA GLY A 68 18.54 7.49 -21.44
C GLY A 68 17.65 7.86 -22.63
N LYS A 69 16.83 8.91 -22.50
CA LYS A 69 16.54 9.81 -23.62
C LYS A 69 15.95 11.14 -23.14
N VAL A 70 16.80 12.18 -23.27
CA VAL A 70 16.50 13.60 -23.56
C VAL A 70 15.78 14.42 -22.48
N LEU A 71 16.53 15.35 -21.88
CA LEU A 71 16.20 16.76 -22.02
C LEU A 71 17.43 17.47 -22.60
N GLY A 72 17.45 17.51 -23.93
CA GLY A 72 18.31 18.42 -24.69
C GLY A 72 18.12 19.84 -24.17
N GLY A 73 19.22 20.58 -24.21
CA GLY A 73 19.41 21.82 -23.45
C GLY A 73 18.28 22.83 -23.62
N ARG A 74 17.94 23.45 -22.49
CA ARG A 74 17.28 24.74 -22.49
C ARG A 74 18.33 25.75 -22.97
N GLN A 75 18.25 26.20 -24.22
CA GLN A 75 18.93 27.42 -24.62
C GLN A 75 18.23 28.60 -23.94
N TRP A 76 19.05 29.43 -23.30
CA TRP A 76 18.73 30.73 -22.74
C TRP A 76 18.34 31.71 -23.85
#